data_AF-A0A2P7YQP7-F1
#
_entry.id   AF-A0A2P7YQP7-F1
#
_cell.length_a   1.000
_cell.length_b   1.000
_cell.length_c   1.000
_cell.angle_alpha   90.00
_cell.angle_beta   90.00
_cell.angle_gamma   90.00
#
_symmetry.space_group_name_H-M   'P 1'
#
loop_
_entity.id
_entity.type
_entity.pdbx_description
1 polymer ?
#
loop_
_entity_poly.entity_id
_entity_poly.type
_entity_poly.pdbx_seq_one_letter_code
_entity_poly.pdbx_strand_id
1 'polypeptide(L)'
;MLWFFLITAVWAFKIPRSLLEQDRDVAVKYAVDQYAMNSARLKEMIPRCAKIDNATSSYDFTGSHHEVYLESIAGVNVSIVDQMGIPVDLENKEDYPELARRMDRFRRCLWYGGASFVFAFTRHADEVVSDTPDSWALRAAQIVDMLLSELDLGNPEFREFL
;
A
#
# COMPACT_ATOMS: atom_id res chain seq x y z
N MET A 1 20.77 -0.29 -18.28
CA MET A 1 20.01 -0.89 -17.15
C MET A 1 18.90 0.08 -16.78
N LEU A 2 17.71 -0.14 -17.33
CA LEU A 2 16.55 0.76 -17.19
C LEU A 2 15.29 -0.13 -17.18
N TRP A 3 15.16 -0.97 -16.15
CA TRP A 3 14.06 -1.95 -16.00
C TRP A 3 13.62 -2.08 -14.54
N PHE A 4 13.66 -0.98 -13.77
CA PHE A 4 13.28 -0.99 -12.34
C PHE A 4 12.11 -0.08 -11.97
N PHE A 5 11.42 0.52 -12.94
CA PHE A 5 10.32 1.47 -12.65
C PHE A 5 8.92 1.01 -13.07
N LEU A 6 8.74 -0.21 -13.61
CA LEU A 6 7.41 -0.63 -14.12
C LEU A 6 6.65 -1.65 -13.27
N ILE A 7 7.16 -2.07 -12.10
CA ILE A 7 6.43 -2.99 -11.20
C ILE A 7 6.51 -2.52 -9.74
N THR A 8 6.38 -1.22 -9.51
CA THR A 8 6.06 -0.66 -8.19
C THR A 8 4.64 -0.12 -8.11
N ALA A 9 3.85 -0.34 -9.16
CA ALA A 9 2.41 -0.13 -9.11
C ALA A 9 1.70 -1.38 -8.57
N VAL A 10 2.16 -1.87 -7.41
CA VAL A 10 1.31 -2.71 -6.54
C VAL A 10 0.30 -1.75 -5.94
N TRP A 11 -0.71 -1.38 -6.74
CA TRP A 11 -1.82 -0.60 -6.23
C TRP A 11 -2.41 -1.37 -5.06
N ALA A 12 -2.59 -0.68 -3.94
CA ALA A 12 -3.14 -1.29 -2.74
C ALA A 12 -4.44 -2.06 -3.06
N PHE A 13 -5.23 -1.65 -4.05
CA PHE A 13 -6.36 -2.41 -4.61
C PHE A 13 -6.38 -2.34 -6.15
N LYS A 14 -6.99 -3.33 -6.80
CA LYS A 14 -7.19 -3.34 -8.27
C LYS A 14 -8.55 -2.73 -8.65
N ILE A 15 -8.59 -1.90 -9.70
CA ILE A 15 -9.84 -1.43 -10.32
C ILE A 15 -10.23 -2.44 -11.42
N PRO A 16 -11.40 -3.11 -11.34
CA PRO A 16 -11.82 -4.05 -12.36
C PRO A 16 -11.92 -3.40 -13.75
N ARG A 17 -11.38 -4.06 -14.77
CA ARG A 17 -11.45 -3.63 -16.18
C ARG A 17 -12.87 -3.32 -16.64
N SER A 18 -13.85 -4.14 -16.25
CA SER A 18 -15.24 -3.95 -16.63
C SER A 18 -15.81 -2.61 -16.16
N LEU A 19 -15.31 -2.06 -15.04
CA LEU A 19 -15.71 -0.73 -14.59
C LEU A 19 -15.07 0.37 -15.46
N LEU A 20 -13.79 0.21 -15.82
CA LEU A 20 -13.09 1.14 -16.72
C LEU A 20 -13.73 1.19 -18.11
N GLU A 21 -14.13 0.03 -18.65
CA GLU A 21 -14.77 -0.06 -19.96
C GLU A 21 -16.24 0.40 -19.96
N GLN A 22 -16.90 0.41 -18.80
CA GLN A 22 -18.30 0.83 -18.69
C GLN A 22 -18.44 2.35 -18.70
N ASP A 23 -17.82 3.01 -17.72
CA ASP A 23 -17.96 4.44 -17.50
C ASP A 23 -16.85 4.95 -16.56
N ARG A 24 -16.24 6.08 -16.93
CA ARG A 24 -15.17 6.70 -16.16
C ARG A 24 -15.61 7.08 -14.75
N ASP A 25 -16.78 7.69 -14.60
CA ASP A 25 -17.23 8.21 -13.30
C ASP A 25 -17.59 7.07 -12.35
N VAL A 26 -18.09 5.95 -12.87
CA VAL A 26 -18.27 4.70 -12.11
C VAL A 26 -16.93 4.18 -11.59
N ALA A 27 -15.89 4.14 -12.41
CA ALA A 27 -14.56 3.71 -12.00
C ALA A 27 -13.92 4.65 -10.95
N VAL A 28 -14.08 5.97 -11.13
CA VAL A 28 -13.62 6.97 -10.14
C VAL A 28 -14.34 6.79 -8.81
N LYS A 29 -15.67 6.65 -8.83
CA LYS A 29 -16.46 6.41 -7.62
C LYS A 29 -15.98 5.15 -6.90
N TYR A 30 -15.77 4.05 -7.63
CA TYR A 30 -15.25 2.82 -7.06
C TYR A 30 -13.90 3.04 -6.35
N ALA A 31 -12.96 3.74 -7.00
CA ALA A 31 -11.66 4.03 -6.41
C ALA A 31 -11.75 4.90 -5.13
N VAL A 32 -12.61 5.92 -5.12
CA VAL A 32 -12.87 6.73 -3.91
C VAL A 32 -13.43 5.89 -2.78
N ASP A 33 -14.40 5.01 -3.07
CA ASP A 33 -14.98 4.10 -2.07
C ASP A 33 -13.91 3.16 -1.49
N GLN A 34 -12.98 2.68 -2.32
CA GLN A 34 -11.84 1.87 -1.85
C GLN A 34 -10.89 2.67 -0.94
N TYR A 35 -10.58 3.93 -1.28
CA TYR A 35 -9.76 4.77 -0.40
C TYR A 35 -10.41 5.00 0.96
N ALA A 36 -11.69 5.38 0.97
CA ALA A 36 -12.43 5.60 2.20
C ALA A 36 -12.48 4.33 3.08
N MET A 37 -12.76 3.18 2.46
CA MET A 37 -12.79 1.89 3.16
C MET A 37 -11.42 1.52 3.75
N ASN A 38 -10.34 1.71 2.99
CA ASN A 38 -8.99 1.38 3.44
C ASN A 38 -8.51 2.30 4.57
N SER A 39 -8.76 3.61 4.46
CA SER A 39 -8.48 4.57 5.53
C SER A 39 -9.20 4.17 6.82
N ALA A 40 -10.50 3.86 6.75
CA ALA A 40 -11.27 3.42 7.91
C ALA A 40 -10.74 2.13 8.53
N ARG A 41 -10.43 1.11 7.71
CA ARG A 41 -9.88 -0.17 8.16
C ARG A 41 -8.50 -0.01 8.81
N LEU A 42 -7.62 0.80 8.23
CA LEU A 42 -6.29 1.04 8.80
C LEU A 42 -6.38 1.76 10.15
N LYS A 43 -7.23 2.79 10.27
CA LYS A 43 -7.50 3.49 11.55
C LYS A 43 -7.98 2.53 12.64
N GLU A 44 -8.80 1.55 12.28
CA GLU A 44 -9.30 0.54 13.23
C GLU A 44 -8.23 -0.53 13.55
N MET A 45 -7.53 -1.03 12.54
CA MET A 45 -6.69 -2.22 12.66
C MET A 45 -5.30 -1.92 13.18
N ILE A 46 -4.70 -0.77 12.83
CA ILE A 46 -3.34 -0.42 13.28
C ILE A 46 -3.23 -0.47 14.82
N PRO A 47 -4.09 0.20 15.61
CA PRO A 47 -4.01 0.14 17.07
C PRO A 47 -4.23 -1.28 17.64
N ARG A 48 -5.01 -2.12 16.95
CA ARG A 48 -5.24 -3.51 17.37
C ARG A 48 -4.04 -4.38 17.09
N CYS A 49 -3.48 -4.30 15.87
CA CYS A 49 -2.30 -5.03 15.46
C CYS A 49 -1.04 -4.55 16.18
N ALA A 50 -0.98 -3.28 16.59
CA ALA A 50 0.10 -2.72 17.41
C ALA A 50 0.27 -3.44 18.76
N LYS A 51 -0.81 -4.00 19.31
CA LYS A 51 -0.73 -4.81 20.54
C LYS A 51 0.02 -6.13 20.31
N ILE A 52 0.12 -6.60 19.06
CA ILE A 52 0.93 -7.76 18.71
C ILE A 52 2.38 -7.34 18.85
N ASP A 53 3.09 -8.05 19.72
CA ASP A 53 4.53 -7.87 19.93
C ASP A 53 4.94 -6.43 20.28
N ASN A 54 4.04 -5.63 20.87
CA ASN A 54 4.31 -4.24 21.27
C ASN A 54 4.91 -3.42 20.10
N ALA A 55 4.20 -3.40 18.98
CA ALA A 55 4.57 -2.68 17.78
C ALA A 55 4.09 -1.22 17.81
N THR A 56 4.86 -0.34 17.16
CA THR A 56 4.45 1.03 16.85
C THR A 56 4.49 1.20 15.34
N SER A 57 3.42 1.76 14.78
CA SER A 57 3.29 1.97 13.35
C SER A 57 2.40 3.17 13.06
N SER A 58 2.64 3.79 11.92
CA SER A 58 1.81 4.84 11.35
C SER A 58 1.44 4.47 9.91
N TYR A 59 0.56 5.25 9.29
CA TYR A 59 0.31 5.14 7.86
C TYR A 59 0.17 6.53 7.26
N ASP A 60 0.57 6.66 6.00
CA ASP A 60 0.31 7.83 5.19
C ASP A 60 -0.58 7.47 4.02
N PHE A 61 -1.24 8.48 3.47
CA PHE A 61 -1.79 8.42 2.13
C PHE A 61 -0.73 9.06 1.20
N THR A 62 -0.06 8.24 0.40
CA THR A 62 1.01 8.66 -0.52
C THR A 62 0.52 8.47 -1.93
N GLY A 63 0.51 9.56 -2.73
CA GLY A 63 0.26 9.61 -4.19
C GLY A 63 -1.02 8.92 -4.72
N SER A 64 -1.18 7.63 -4.46
CA SER A 64 -2.18 6.72 -4.98
C SER A 64 -2.68 5.65 -4.01
N HIS A 65 -2.10 5.50 -2.82
CA HIS A 65 -2.42 4.40 -1.92
C HIS A 65 -2.12 4.73 -0.46
N HIS A 66 -2.51 3.81 0.43
CA HIS A 66 -2.13 3.86 1.82
C HIS A 66 -0.84 3.06 2.02
N GLU A 67 0.15 3.71 2.60
CA GLU A 67 1.42 3.08 2.94
C GLU A 67 1.52 3.01 4.46
N VAL A 68 1.78 1.80 4.99
CA VAL A 68 1.92 1.54 6.41
C VAL A 68 3.40 1.40 6.74
N TYR A 69 3.85 2.17 7.71
CA TYR A 69 5.22 2.17 8.21
C TYR A 69 5.29 1.53 9.58
N LEU A 70 6.07 0.46 9.70
CA LEU A 70 6.36 -0.14 11.01
C LEU A 70 7.60 0.53 11.60
N GLU A 71 7.40 1.34 12.63
CA GLU A 71 8.48 2.10 13.28
C GLU A 71 9.26 1.22 14.26
N SER A 72 8.54 0.40 15.03
CA SER A 72 9.15 -0.52 16.00
C SER A 72 8.32 -1.77 16.23
N ILE A 73 8.97 -2.85 16.67
CA ILE A 73 8.31 -4.07 17.13
C ILE A 73 9.17 -4.75 18.20
N ALA A 74 8.55 -5.16 19.30
CA ALA A 74 9.20 -5.79 20.44
C ALA A 74 10.42 -5.01 20.98
N GLY A 75 10.37 -3.67 20.93
CA GLY A 75 11.46 -2.79 21.36
C GLY A 75 12.59 -2.61 20.35
N VAL A 76 12.53 -3.27 19.18
CA VAL A 76 13.46 -3.05 18.07
C VAL A 76 12.91 -1.94 17.18
N ASN A 77 13.71 -0.91 16.92
CA ASN A 77 13.39 0.12 15.94
C ASN A 77 13.72 -0.41 14.53
N VAL A 78 12.69 -0.63 13.71
CA VAL A 78 12.83 -1.29 12.41
C VAL A 78 13.47 -0.35 11.38
N SER A 79 13.20 0.96 11.47
CA SER A 79 13.82 1.95 10.56
C SER A 79 15.34 2.00 10.69
N ILE A 80 15.88 1.77 11.90
CA ILE A 80 17.33 1.70 12.11
C ILE A 80 17.92 0.43 11.47
N VAL A 81 17.22 -0.71 11.61
CA VAL A 81 17.66 -1.97 10.99
C VAL A 81 17.72 -1.83 9.46
N ASP A 82 16.71 -1.21 8.86
CA ASP A 82 16.66 -0.93 7.42
C ASP A 82 17.80 0.02 6.97
N GLN A 83 18.03 1.11 7.71
CA GLN A 83 19.12 2.05 7.45
C GLN A 83 20.52 1.45 7.58
N MET A 84 20.68 0.40 8.40
CA MET A 84 21.92 -0.35 8.51
C MET A 84 22.18 -1.25 7.29
N GLY A 85 21.27 -1.28 6.31
CA GLY A 85 21.39 -2.09 5.10
C GLY A 85 21.29 -3.58 5.37
N ILE A 86 20.65 -3.96 6.48
CA ILE A 86 20.35 -5.34 6.83
C ILE A 86 18.97 -5.65 6.25
N PRO A 87 18.87 -6.33 5.10
CA PRO A 87 17.57 -6.65 4.53
C PRO A 87 16.82 -7.58 5.49
N VAL A 88 15.72 -7.10 6.08
CA VAL A 88 14.78 -7.99 6.76
C VAL A 88 13.89 -8.59 5.69
N ASP A 89 14.37 -9.68 5.09
CA ASP A 89 13.56 -10.42 4.14
C ASP A 89 12.43 -11.16 4.90
N LEU A 90 11.20 -10.70 4.68
CA LEU A 90 9.99 -11.31 5.25
C LEU A 90 9.71 -12.70 4.65
N GLU A 91 10.24 -12.97 3.46
CA GLU A 91 10.10 -14.21 2.71
C GLU A 91 11.27 -15.16 2.99
N ASN A 92 12.50 -14.64 3.08
CA ASN A 92 13.72 -15.39 3.40
C ASN A 92 14.31 -15.01 4.78
N LYS A 93 13.83 -15.71 5.82
CA LYS A 93 14.00 -15.36 7.24
C LYS A 93 15.39 -15.69 7.83
N GLU A 94 16.46 -15.71 7.04
CA GLU A 94 17.75 -16.29 7.47
C GLU A 94 18.57 -15.37 8.40
N ASP A 95 18.61 -14.06 8.14
CA ASP A 95 19.48 -13.14 8.90
C ASP A 95 18.88 -12.71 10.25
N TYR A 96 17.55 -12.58 10.34
CA TYR A 96 16.83 -12.17 11.56
C TYR A 96 15.47 -12.87 11.70
N PRO A 97 15.44 -14.20 11.93
CA PRO A 97 14.23 -15.00 11.80
C PRO A 97 13.09 -14.57 12.71
N GLU A 98 13.40 -14.18 13.95
CA GLU A 98 12.37 -13.78 14.91
C GLU A 98 11.82 -12.38 14.65
N LEU A 99 12.66 -11.43 14.23
CA LEU A 99 12.22 -10.08 13.84
C LEU A 99 11.34 -10.16 12.58
N ALA A 100 11.80 -10.88 11.54
CA ALA A 100 11.04 -11.11 10.32
C ALA A 100 9.68 -11.78 10.61
N ARG A 101 9.65 -12.77 11.52
CA ARG A 101 8.41 -13.44 11.92
C ARG A 101 7.45 -12.50 12.66
N ARG A 102 7.97 -11.63 13.53
CA ARG A 102 7.16 -10.60 14.23
C ARG A 102 6.54 -9.62 13.24
N MET A 103 7.34 -9.14 12.29
CA MET A 103 6.90 -8.20 11.25
C MET A 103 5.86 -8.84 10.32
N ASP A 104 6.04 -10.10 9.92
CA ASP A 104 5.05 -10.86 9.14
C ASP A 104 3.72 -11.04 9.91
N ARG A 105 3.77 -11.32 11.22
CA ARG A 105 2.54 -11.39 12.05
C ARG A 105 1.79 -10.06 12.07
N PHE A 106 2.52 -8.95 12.24
CA PHE A 106 1.91 -7.62 12.22
C PHE A 106 1.27 -7.32 10.85
N ARG A 107 2.02 -7.54 9.75
CA ARG A 107 1.52 -7.35 8.38
C ARG A 107 0.29 -8.21 8.09
N ARG A 108 0.29 -9.49 8.48
CA ARG A 108 -0.85 -10.40 8.32
C ARG A 108 -2.06 -9.96 9.13
N CYS A 109 -1.87 -9.43 10.34
CA CYS A 109 -2.97 -8.89 11.13
C CYS A 109 -3.71 -7.77 10.38
N LEU A 110 -2.98 -6.84 9.75
CA LEU A 110 -3.56 -5.78 8.94
C LEU A 110 -4.28 -6.34 7.69
N TRP A 111 -3.65 -7.30 7.00
CA TRP A 111 -4.23 -7.96 5.84
C TRP A 111 -5.54 -8.67 6.18
N TYR A 112 -5.58 -9.46 7.26
CA TYR A 112 -6.80 -10.15 7.71
C TYR A 112 -7.88 -9.19 8.22
N GLY A 113 -7.50 -7.98 8.63
CA GLY A 113 -8.42 -6.87 8.86
C GLY A 113 -9.07 -6.31 7.58
N GLY A 114 -8.66 -6.81 6.41
CA GLY A 114 -9.18 -6.41 5.10
C GLY A 114 -8.65 -5.07 4.61
N ALA A 115 -7.64 -4.49 5.25
CA ALA A 115 -7.03 -3.27 4.72
C ALA A 115 -6.18 -3.59 3.49
N SER A 116 -6.34 -2.81 2.44
CA SER A 116 -5.44 -2.76 1.30
C SER A 116 -4.40 -1.68 1.50
N PHE A 117 -3.13 -2.06 1.57
CA PHE A 117 -2.00 -1.16 1.84
C PHE A 117 -0.71 -1.68 1.22
N VAL A 118 0.25 -0.77 1.04
CA VAL A 118 1.65 -1.10 0.83
C VAL A 118 2.36 -1.08 2.18
N PHE A 119 3.19 -2.10 2.43
CA PHE A 119 3.94 -2.20 3.68
C PHE A 119 5.38 -1.78 3.44
N ALA A 120 5.85 -0.79 4.16
CA ALA A 120 7.20 -0.27 4.04
C ALA A 120 7.91 -0.21 5.40
N PHE A 121 9.23 -0.39 5.37
CA PHE A 121 10.07 -0.36 6.57
C PHE A 121 10.63 1.04 6.85
N THR A 122 10.74 1.86 5.80
CA THR A 122 11.22 3.22 5.88
C THR A 122 10.22 4.13 5.19
N ARG A 123 9.96 5.28 5.84
CA ARG A 123 9.15 6.33 5.25
C ARG A 123 9.91 6.96 4.10
N HIS A 124 9.44 6.74 2.88
CA HIS A 124 9.98 7.42 1.72
C HIS A 124 9.60 8.91 1.76
N ALA A 125 10.42 9.76 1.14
CA ALA A 125 10.13 11.20 1.02
C ALA A 125 9.05 11.50 -0.03
N ASP A 126 8.12 10.56 -0.22
CA ASP A 126 7.02 10.70 -1.14
C ASP A 126 6.11 11.85 -0.69
N GLU A 127 5.37 12.42 -1.64
CA GLU A 127 4.41 13.47 -1.36
C GLU A 127 3.26 12.92 -0.51
N VAL A 128 3.40 13.04 0.81
CA VAL A 128 2.33 12.76 1.77
C VAL A 128 1.20 13.74 1.49
N VAL A 129 0.05 13.19 1.11
CA VAL A 129 -1.17 13.95 0.90
C VAL A 129 -2.14 13.73 2.05
N SER A 130 -3.05 14.67 2.25
CA SER A 130 -4.04 14.58 3.32
C SER A 130 -5.03 13.45 3.04
N ASP A 131 -5.20 12.54 4.00
CA ASP A 131 -6.14 11.42 3.92
C ASP A 131 -7.60 11.89 4.08
N THR A 132 -8.16 12.45 3.01
CA THR A 132 -9.42 13.21 2.97
C THR A 132 -10.23 12.94 1.70
N PRO A 133 -11.57 13.10 1.73
CA PRO A 133 -12.42 12.90 0.55
C PRO A 133 -11.96 13.67 -0.70
N ASP A 134 -11.56 14.93 -0.55
CA ASP A 134 -11.12 15.77 -1.67
C ASP A 134 -9.83 15.23 -2.31
N SER A 135 -8.88 14.81 -1.47
CA SER A 135 -7.63 14.23 -1.94
C SER A 135 -7.85 12.86 -2.59
N TRP A 136 -8.74 12.04 -2.03
CA TRP A 136 -9.13 10.75 -2.63
C TRP A 136 -9.77 10.93 -4.00
N ALA A 137 -10.70 11.88 -4.14
CA ALA A 137 -11.37 12.17 -5.41
C ALA A 137 -10.38 12.62 -6.48
N LEU A 138 -9.47 13.53 -6.13
CA LEU A 138 -8.43 14.00 -7.05
C LEU A 138 -7.53 12.86 -7.52
N ARG A 139 -7.01 12.04 -6.59
CA ARG A 139 -6.12 10.92 -6.94
C ARG A 139 -6.85 9.83 -7.71
N ALA A 140 -8.09 9.49 -7.33
CA ALA A 140 -8.92 8.53 -8.05
C ALA A 140 -9.11 8.93 -9.52
N ALA A 141 -9.43 10.20 -9.78
CA ALA A 141 -9.58 10.70 -11.15
C ALA A 141 -8.28 10.57 -11.96
N GLN A 142 -7.15 11.01 -11.41
CA GLN A 142 -5.84 10.92 -12.07
C GLN A 142 -5.47 9.48 -12.44
N ILE A 143 -5.72 8.54 -11.54
CA ILE A 143 -5.39 7.12 -11.75
C ILE A 143 -6.29 6.52 -12.81
N VAL A 144 -7.61 6.75 -12.73
CA VAL A 144 -8.55 6.23 -13.72
C VAL A 144 -8.22 6.77 -15.12
N ASP A 145 -7.89 8.06 -15.24
CA ASP A 145 -7.51 8.67 -16.52
C ASP A 145 -6.24 8.03 -17.11
N MET A 146 -5.24 7.75 -16.26
CA MET A 146 -4.05 7.02 -16.67
C MET A 146 -4.38 5.58 -17.12
N LEU A 147 -5.22 4.85 -16.38
CA LEU A 147 -5.61 3.48 -16.73
C LEU A 147 -6.40 3.42 -18.04
N LEU A 148 -7.29 4.38 -18.28
CA LEU A 148 -8.03 4.49 -19.55
C LEU A 148 -7.11 4.78 -20.72
N SER A 149 -6.13 5.68 -20.54
CA SER A 149 -5.13 5.96 -21.58
C SER A 149 -4.31 4.71 -21.94
N GLU A 150 -3.93 3.88 -20.98
CA GLU A 150 -3.19 2.64 -21.22
C GLU A 150 -4.06 1.57 -21.93
N LEU A 151 -5.35 1.51 -21.61
CA LEU A 151 -6.31 0.64 -22.31
C LEU A 151 -6.46 1.02 -23.79
N ASP A 152 -6.57 2.33 -24.08
CA ASP A 152 -6.70 2.85 -25.44
C ASP A 152 -5.46 2.57 -26.30
N LEU A 153 -4.27 2.57 -25.69
CA LEU A 153 -3.01 2.23 -26.36
C LEU A 153 -2.87 0.72 -26.67
N GLY A 154 -3.81 -0.11 -26.20
CA GLY A 154 -3.80 -1.55 -26.43
C GLY A 154 -2.60 -2.26 -25.80
N ASN A 155 -2.01 -1.67 -24.76
CA ASN A 155 -0.77 -2.15 -24.15
C ASN A 155 -0.95 -3.60 -23.63
N PRO A 156 -0.24 -4.59 -24.19
CA PRO A 156 -0.44 -5.99 -23.85
C PRO A 156 0.03 -6.34 -22.43
N GLU A 157 1.01 -5.61 -21.88
CA GLU A 157 1.46 -5.79 -20.48
C GLU A 157 0.35 -5.40 -19.50
N PHE A 158 -0.49 -4.42 -19.86
CA PHE A 158 -1.62 -3.97 -19.06
C PHE A 158 -2.77 -5.00 -18.96
N ARG A 159 -2.77 -6.04 -19.81
CA ARG A 159 -3.78 -7.12 -19.75
C ARG A 159 -3.67 -7.99 -18.50
N GLU A 160 -2.46 -8.09 -17.91
CA GLU A 160 -2.22 -8.93 -16.73
C GLU A 160 -2.38 -8.18 -15.39
N PHE A 161 -2.42 -6.84 -15.42
CA PHE A 161 -2.53 -6.00 -14.22
C PHE A 161 -3.96 -5.63 -13.82
N LEU A 162 -4.91 -5.79 -14.75
CA LEU A 162 -6.36 -5.74 -14.51
C LEU A 162 -6.87 -6.99 -13.76
#